data_AF-A0A259DAU6-F1
#
_entry.id   AF-A0A259DAU6-F1
#
_cell.length_a   1.000
_cell.length_b   1.000
_cell.length_c   1.000
_cell.angle_alpha   90.00
_cell.angle_beta   90.00
_cell.angle_gamma   90.00
#
_symmetry.space_group_name_H-M   'P 1'
#
loop_
_entity.id
_entity.type
_entity.pdbx_description
1 polymer ?
#
loop_
_entity_poly.entity_id
_entity_poly.type
_entity_poly.pdbx_seq_one_letter_code
_entity_poly.pdbx_strand_id
1 'polypeptide(L)'
;AKIRLEVLPKIHPDGKITMLVGINKDTIDMKTEQGYAIDTKNLSSEVTVENGGTAIIGGIFQTTERDDEVKVPLLGDIPLIGHLFRHKSKLADKTELLVFLTPTVLDKH
;
A
#
# COMPACT_ATOMS: atom_id res chain seq x y z
N ALA A 1 3.15 -12.22 -1.54
CA ALA A 1 2.65 -11.18 -0.62
C ALA A 1 1.49 -11.76 0.16
N LYS A 2 1.42 -11.52 1.47
CA LYS A 2 0.31 -11.95 2.33
C LYS A 2 -0.40 -10.70 2.83
N ILE A 3 -1.73 -10.70 2.75
CA ILE A 3 -2.57 -9.63 3.32
C ILE A 3 -3.38 -10.25 4.46
N ARG A 4 -3.39 -9.58 5.60
CA ARG A 4 -4.21 -9.92 6.76
C ARG A 4 -5.10 -8.73 7.10
N LEU A 5 -6.38 -9.01 7.30
CA LEU A 5 -7.38 -8.04 7.71
C LEU A 5 -7.97 -8.51 9.04
N GLU A 6 -7.96 -7.63 10.03
CA GLU A 6 -8.57 -7.84 11.34
C GLU A 6 -9.62 -6.75 11.57
N VAL A 7 -10.83 -7.15 11.96
CA VAL A 7 -11.96 -6.22 12.15
C VAL A 7 -12.61 -6.51 13.49
N LEU A 8 -12.79 -5.46 14.30
CA LEU A 8 -13.53 -5.50 15.56
C LEU A 8 -14.77 -4.62 15.43
N PRO A 9 -15.97 -5.21 15.28
CA PRO A 9 -17.22 -4.46 15.21
C PRO A 9 -17.78 -4.17 16.61
N LYS A 10 -18.40 -2.99 16.77
CA LYS A 10 -19.16 -2.58 17.96
C LYS A 10 -20.49 -1.97 17.52
N ILE A 11 -21.59 -2.54 17.99
CA ILE A 11 -22.95 -2.02 17.75
C ILE A 11 -23.27 -1.01 18.85
N HIS A 12 -23.73 0.17 18.45
CA HIS A 12 -24.20 1.23 19.33
C HIS A 12 -25.71 1.13 19.59
N PRO A 13 -26.22 1.73 20.69
CA PRO A 13 -27.66 1.75 20.96
C PRO A 13 -28.50 2.45 19.88
N ASP A 14 -27.90 3.36 19.10
CA ASP A 14 -28.55 4.05 17.98
C ASP A 14 -28.59 3.22 16.68
N GLY A 15 -28.11 1.97 16.72
CA GLY A 15 -28.09 1.06 15.57
C GLY A 15 -26.89 1.24 14.63
N LYS A 16 -25.99 2.21 14.91
CA LYS A 16 -24.74 2.34 14.15
C LYS A 16 -23.72 1.31 14.57
N ILE A 17 -22.79 1.04 13.67
CA ILE A 17 -21.76 0.02 13.80
C ILE A 17 -20.42 0.70 13.60
N THR A 18 -19.61 0.71 14.65
CA THR A 18 -18.20 1.11 14.57
C THR A 18 -17.35 -0.11 14.27
N MET A 19 -16.46 -0.01 13.29
CA MET A 19 -15.50 -1.05 12.91
C MET A 19 -14.09 -0.51 13.12
N LEU A 20 -13.35 -1.12 14.03
CA LEU A 20 -11.90 -0.94 14.14
C LEU A 20 -11.23 -1.94 13.20
N VAL A 21 -10.38 -1.45 12.31
CA VAL A 21 -9.84 -2.22 11.18
C VAL A 21 -8.34 -2.15 11.20
N GLY A 22 -7.69 -3.31 11.31
CA GLY A 22 -6.25 -3.50 11.15
C GLY A 22 -5.95 -4.19 9.82
N ILE A 23 -5.15 -3.55 8.98
CA ILE A 23 -4.65 -4.12 7.72
C ILE A 23 -3.14 -4.30 7.85
N ASN A 24 -2.68 -5.52 7.59
CA ASN A 24 -1.27 -5.85 7.53
C ASN A 24 -0.96 -6.44 6.14
N LYS A 25 0.04 -5.87 5.45
CA LYS A 25 0.54 -6.36 4.16
C LYS A 25 2.01 -6.65 4.29
N ASP A 26 2.38 -7.91 4.09
CA ASP A 26 3.76 -8.36 4.02
C ASP A 26 4.17 -8.52 2.55
N THR A 27 5.12 -7.69 2.12
CA THR A 27 5.82 -7.84 0.85
C THR A 27 7.23 -8.37 1.12
N ILE A 28 7.59 -9.45 0.41
CA ILE A 28 8.97 -9.93 0.38
C ILE A 28 9.68 -9.00 -0.59
N ASP A 29 10.60 -8.19 -0.07
CA ASP A 29 11.45 -7.31 -0.87
C ASP A 29 12.79 -8.01 -1.19
N MET A 30 13.58 -7.36 -2.03
CA MET A 30 14.75 -7.91 -2.72
C MET A 30 15.68 -8.74 -1.82
N LYS A 31 16.22 -9.83 -2.38
CA LYS A 31 17.23 -10.68 -1.74
C LYS A 31 18.47 -9.84 -1.43
N THR A 32 18.73 -9.61 -0.15
CA THR A 32 20.00 -9.04 0.33
C THR A 32 21.03 -10.17 0.50
N GLU A 33 22.32 -9.84 0.51
CA GLU A 33 23.43 -10.81 0.72
C GLU A 33 23.28 -11.62 2.04
N GLN A 34 22.48 -11.13 3.00
CA GLN A 34 22.19 -11.78 4.29
C GLN A 34 20.77 -12.37 4.44
N GLY A 35 19.90 -12.30 3.42
CA GLY A 35 18.54 -12.87 3.49
C GLY A 35 17.45 -12.05 2.79
N TYR A 36 16.18 -12.40 3.01
CA TYR A 36 15.03 -11.67 2.46
C TYR A 36 14.68 -10.47 3.36
N ALA A 37 14.58 -9.27 2.78
CA ALA A 37 13.98 -8.14 3.46
C ALA A 37 12.45 -8.30 3.47
N ILE A 38 11.82 -8.14 4.63
CA ILE A 38 10.35 -8.14 4.76
C ILE A 38 9.92 -6.69 4.98
N ASP A 39 9.17 -6.13 4.05
CA ASP A 39 8.49 -4.84 4.22
C ASP A 39 7.06 -5.11 4.73
N THR A 40 6.81 -4.75 5.99
CA THR A 40 5.51 -4.93 6.66
C THR A 40 4.81 -3.58 6.79
N LYS A 41 3.65 -3.44 6.15
CA LYS A 41 2.82 -2.23 6.22
C LYS A 41 1.62 -2.46 7.12
N ASN A 42 1.43 -1.58 8.10
CA ASN A 42 0.32 -1.60 9.05
C ASN A 42 -0.55 -0.36 8.87
N LEU A 43 -1.87 -0.54 8.74
CA LEU A 43 -2.86 0.53 8.76
C LEU A 43 -3.92 0.20 9.80
N SER A 44 -4.22 1.15 10.69
CA SER A 44 -5.33 1.06 11.65
C SER A 44 -6.30 2.20 11.39
N SER A 45 -7.58 1.87 11.20
CA SER A 45 -8.64 2.86 10.95
C SER A 45 -9.89 2.53 11.74
N GLU A 46 -10.63 3.56 12.15
CA GLU A 46 -11.92 3.46 12.82
C GLU A 46 -12.97 4.10 11.92
N VAL A 47 -14.02 3.34 11.58
CA VAL A 47 -15.14 3.85 10.78
C VAL A 47 -16.45 3.53 11.46
N THR A 48 -17.43 4.43 11.34
CA THR A 48 -18.78 4.22 11.86
C THR A 48 -19.78 4.35 10.72
N VAL A 49 -20.61 3.34 10.54
CA VAL A 49 -21.65 3.29 9.50
C VAL A 49 -22.94 2.69 10.04
N GLU A 50 -24.03 2.89 9.32
CA GLU A 50 -25.30 2.25 9.61
C GLU A 50 -25.27 0.77 9.20
N ASN A 51 -26.22 -0.03 9.72
CA ASN A 51 -26.40 -1.41 9.28
C ASN A 51 -26.67 -1.48 7.77
N GLY A 52 -25.87 -2.26 7.04
CA GLY A 52 -25.91 -2.35 5.58
C GLY A 52 -25.26 -1.17 4.84
N GLY A 53 -24.78 -0.14 5.54
CA GLY A 53 -24.07 0.99 4.95
C GLY A 53 -22.61 0.64 4.64
N THR A 54 -22.07 1.12 3.51
CA THR A 54 -20.69 0.84 3.13
C THR A 54 -19.74 1.95 3.58
N ALA A 55 -18.73 1.59 4.38
CA ALA A 55 -17.59 2.44 4.69
C ALA A 55 -16.48 2.26 3.65
N ILE A 56 -15.84 3.35 3.27
CA ILE A 56 -14.61 3.34 2.46
C ILE A 56 -13.45 3.74 3.37
N ILE A 57 -12.54 2.79 3.60
CA ILE A 57 -11.28 3.07 4.29
C ILE A 57 -10.23 3.28 3.19
N GLY A 58 -9.81 4.52 2.99
CA GLY A 58 -8.69 4.85 2.12
C GLY A 58 -7.45 4.07 2.59
N GLY A 59 -6.84 3.29 1.69
CA GLY A 59 -5.83 2.31 2.07
C GLY A 59 -4.39 2.78 1.91
N ILE A 60 -3.54 1.90 1.36
CA ILE A 60 -2.10 2.09 1.25
C ILE A 60 -1.77 2.60 -0.16
N PHE A 61 -1.16 3.79 -0.23
CA PHE A 61 -0.58 4.34 -1.45
C PHE A 61 0.90 3.99 -1.48
N GLN A 62 1.33 3.23 -2.49
CA GLN A 62 2.74 2.96 -2.72
C GLN A 62 3.14 3.49 -4.08
N THR A 63 4.14 4.37 -4.06
CA THR A 63 4.88 4.77 -5.24
C THR A 63 6.28 4.22 -5.10
N THR A 64 6.70 3.36 -6.03
CA THR A 64 8.09 2.93 -6.15
C THR A 64 8.69 3.68 -7.33
N GLU A 65 9.62 4.59 -7.05
CA GLU A 65 10.40 5.28 -8.08
C GLU A 65 11.80 4.67 -8.14
N ARG A 66 12.23 4.26 -9.33
CA ARG A 66 13.57 3.75 -9.59
C ARG A 66 14.16 4.51 -10.76
N ASP A 67 15.24 5.23 -10.47
CA ASP A 67 16.06 5.93 -11.47
C ASP A 67 17.36 5.14 -11.65
N ASP A 68 17.52 4.46 -12.78
CA ASP A 68 18.77 3.79 -13.15
C ASP A 68 19.49 4.62 -14.23
N GLU A 69 20.75 4.98 -13.98
CA GLU A 69 21.59 5.67 -14.95
C GLU A 69 22.86 4.88 -15.23
N VAL A 70 23.06 4.52 -16.50
CA VAL A 70 24.28 3.90 -17.01
C VAL A 70 25.00 4.91 -17.88
N LYS A 71 26.26 5.22 -17.58
CA LYS A 71 27.05 6.17 -18.36
C LYS A 71 28.45 5.65 -18.66
N VAL A 72 28.99 6.04 -19.81
CA VAL A 72 30.40 5.80 -20.14
C VAL A 72 31.27 6.75 -19.30
N PRO A 73 32.28 6.25 -18.56
CA PRO A 73 33.20 7.11 -17.80
C PRO A 73 33.88 8.15 -18.72
N LEU A 74 34.15 9.35 -18.19
CA LEU A 74 34.69 10.53 -18.89
C LEU A 74 33.74 11.16 -19.92
N LEU A 75 33.13 10.39 -20.82
CA LEU A 75 32.28 10.91 -21.90
C LEU A 75 30.87 11.29 -21.45
N GLY A 76 30.32 10.57 -20.46
CA GLY A 76 28.97 10.82 -19.93
C GLY A 76 28.79 12.13 -19.16
N ASP A 77 29.91 12.73 -18.73
CA ASP A 77 29.93 13.95 -17.91
C ASP A 77 30.22 15.23 -18.74
N ILE A 78 30.48 15.11 -20.06
CA ILE A 78 30.76 16.26 -20.91
C ILE A 78 29.49 17.11 -21.08
N PRO A 79 29.53 18.43 -20.79
CA PRO A 79 28.43 19.35 -21.07
C PRO A 79 28.04 19.31 -22.56
N LEU A 80 26.78 19.56 -22.89
CA LEU A 80 26.25 19.57 -24.27
C LEU A 80 26.13 18.19 -24.96
N ILE A 81 27.16 17.33 -24.91
CA ILE A 81 27.20 16.05 -25.66
C ILE A 81 27.11 14.78 -24.81
N GLY A 82 27.29 14.87 -23.48
CA GLY A 82 27.28 13.72 -22.59
C GLY A 82 25.97 12.93 -22.57
N HIS A 83 24.86 13.50 -23.10
CA HIS A 83 23.59 12.78 -23.22
C HIS A 83 23.63 11.59 -24.18
N LEU A 84 24.48 11.64 -25.22
CA LEU A 84 24.63 10.54 -26.18
C LEU A 84 25.39 9.34 -25.60
N PHE A 85 26.08 9.53 -24.47
CA PHE A 85 26.92 8.52 -23.81
C PHE A 85 26.36 8.07 -22.46
N ARG A 86 25.09 8.40 -22.18
CA ARG A 86 24.35 7.94 -21.00
C ARG A 86 22.99 7.39 -21.39
N HIS A 87 22.59 6.32 -20.73
CA HIS A 87 21.27 5.73 -20.79
C HIS A 87 20.60 5.91 -19.42
N LYS A 88 19.44 6.57 -19.40
CA LYS A 88 18.62 6.74 -18.20
C LYS A 88 17.36 5.90 -18.38
N SER A 89 17.07 5.05 -17.40
CA SER A 89 15.80 4.35 -17.29
C SER A 89 15.08 4.87 -16.06
N LYS A 90 13.81 5.25 -16.24
CA LYS A 90 12.91 5.66 -15.15
C LYS A 90 11.79 4.64 -15.07
N LEU A 91 11.61 4.08 -13.88
CA LEU A 91 10.50 3.18 -13.60
C LEU A 91 9.69 3.76 -12.44
N ALA A 92 8.38 3.90 -12.68
CA ALA A 92 7.43 4.42 -11.70
C ALA A 92 6.26 3.44 -11.59
N ASP A 93 6.25 2.68 -10.49
CA ASP A 93 5.18 1.73 -10.19
C ASP A 93 4.27 2.31 -9.10
N LYS A 94 2.97 2.40 -9.41
CA LYS A 94 1.94 2.87 -8.48
C LYS A 94 1.03 1.71 -8.10
N THR A 95 0.89 1.44 -6.80
CA THR A 95 -0.06 0.46 -6.25
C THR A 95 -1.01 1.16 -5.28
N GLU A 96 -2.31 0.97 -5.49
CA GLU A 96 -3.38 1.52 -4.64
C GLU A 96 -4.22 0.37 -4.07
N LEU A 97 -4.40 0.33 -2.75
CA LEU A 97 -5.31 -0.59 -2.08
C LEU A 97 -6.52 0.18 -1.56
N LEU A 98 -7.73 -0.21 -1.99
CA LEU A 98 -8.99 0.32 -1.46
C LEU A 98 -9.73 -0.78 -0.70
N VAL A 99 -10.22 -0.47 0.50
CA VAL A 99 -10.94 -1.41 1.35
C VAL A 99 -12.36 -0.88 1.61
N PHE A 100 -13.34 -1.68 1.22
CA PHE A 100 -14.76 -1.41 1.42
C PHE A 100 -15.30 -2.36 2.47
N LEU A 101 -16.00 -1.83 3.47
CA LEU A 101 -16.62 -2.62 4.53
C LEU A 101 -18.10 -2.31 4.62
N THR A 102 -18.93 -3.35 4.56
CA THR A 102 -20.39 -3.24 4.70
C THR A 102 -20.80 -4.19 5.82
N PRO A 103 -21.08 -3.69 7.03
CA PRO A 103 -21.49 -4.53 8.14
C PRO A 103 -22.97 -4.90 7.98
N THR A 104 -23.29 -6.16 8.30
CA THR A 104 -24.66 -6.66 8.37
C THR A 104 -24.90 -7.23 9.77
N VAL A 105 -25.82 -6.62 10.51
CA VAL A 105 -26.29 -7.15 11.80
C VAL A 105 -27.22 -8.32 11.52
N LEU A 106 -26.88 -9.48 12.08
CA LEU A 106 -27.73 -10.66 12.03
C LEU A 106 -28.60 -10.68 13.28
N ASP A 107 -29.90 -10.53 13.12
CA ASP A 107 -30.86 -10.81 14.18
C ASP A 107 -31.23 -12.30 14.16
N LYS A 108 -31.21 -12.94 15.32
CA LYS A 108 -31.70 -14.32 15.47
C LYS A 108 -33.12 -14.24 15.99
N HIS A 109 -34.08 -14.22 15.06
CA HIS A 109 -35.42 -14.69 15.37
C HIS A 109 -35.41 -16.18 15.72
#